data_AF-K2CIG7-F1
#
_entry.id   AF-K2CIG7-F1
#
_cell.length_a   1.000
_cell.length_b   1.000
_cell.length_c   1.000
_cell.angle_alpha   90.00
_cell.angle_beta   90.00
_cell.angle_gamma   90.00
#
_symmetry.space_group_name_H-M   'P 1'
#
loop_
_entity.id
_entity.type
_entity.pdbx_description
1 polymer ?
#
loop_
_entity_poly.entity_id
_entity_poly.type
_entity_poly.pdbx_seq_one_letter_code
_entity_poly.pdbx_strand_id
1 'polypeptide(L)'
;MDDLLQRIDKVIERINVSEKERLLKEIEAESMGSSFWKDSQKAAEKMKQIAAIQKEIESTKKLRELFDQGKLDEAEGFINEMETLLYFSGVYDKSSALVSIHAGQGGVEAMDWTQ
;
A
#
# COMPACT_ATOMS: atom_id res chain seq x y z
N MET A 1 10.14 0.43 -19.73
CA MET A 1 9.37 1.68 -19.58
C MET A 1 7.89 1.36 -19.42
N ASP A 2 7.28 0.61 -20.35
CA ASP A 2 5.86 0.20 -20.25
C ASP A 2 5.53 -0.65 -19.01
N ASP A 3 6.41 -1.59 -18.63
CA ASP A 3 6.22 -2.41 -17.43
C ASP A 3 6.19 -1.59 -16.13
N LEU A 4 7.16 -0.68 -15.98
CA LEU A 4 7.25 0.21 -14.82
C LEU A 4 6.02 1.13 -14.73
N LEU A 5 5.54 1.66 -15.86
CA LEU A 5 4.33 2.48 -15.88
C LEU A 5 3.09 1.69 -15.43
N GLN A 6 2.93 0.44 -15.90
CA GLN A 6 1.84 -0.43 -15.45
C GLN A 6 1.91 -0.73 -13.95
N ARG A 7 3.11 -0.94 -13.41
CA ARG A 7 3.30 -1.15 -11.97
C ARG A 7 2.95 0.10 -11.17
N ILE A 8 3.41 1.28 -11.61
CA ILE A 8 3.07 2.57 -11.00
C ILE A 8 1.55 2.72 -10.95
N ASP A 9 0.85 2.53 -12.09
CA ASP A 9 -0.60 2.70 -12.15
C ASP A 9 -1.34 1.73 -11.21
N LYS A 10 -0.92 0.46 -11.13
CA LYS A 10 -1.48 -0.53 -10.18
C LYS A 10 -1.28 -0.13 -8.72
N VAL A 11 -0.10 0.38 -8.37
CA VAL A 11 0.19 0.86 -7.01
C VAL A 11 -0.71 2.05 -6.67
N ILE A 12 -0.87 3.01 -7.59
CA ILE A 12 -1.74 4.18 -7.41
C ILE A 12 -3.20 3.77 -7.24
N GLU A 13 -3.69 2.85 -8.07
CA GLU A 13 -5.04 2.32 -7.98
C GLU A 13 -5.28 1.66 -6.62
N ARG A 14 -4.35 0.81 -6.17
CA ARG A 14 -4.45 0.09 -4.90
C ARG A 14 -4.40 1.00 -3.69
N ILE A 15 -3.60 2.08 -3.73
CA ILE A 15 -3.55 3.09 -2.68
C ILE A 15 -4.90 3.83 -2.58
N ASN A 16 -5.68 3.90 -3.67
CA ASN A 16 -6.95 4.61 -3.78
C ASN A 16 -6.83 6.05 -3.26
N VAL A 17 -5.92 6.80 -3.89
CA VAL A 17 -5.59 8.19 -3.53
C VAL A 17 -6.84 9.06 -3.43
N SER A 18 -7.81 8.89 -4.34
CA SER A 18 -9.05 9.68 -4.36
C SER A 18 -9.90 9.48 -3.10
N GLU A 19 -10.07 8.24 -2.64
CA GLU A 19 -10.82 7.97 -1.41
C GLU A 19 -10.09 8.53 -0.18
N LYS A 20 -8.77 8.43 -0.15
CA LYS A 20 -7.94 8.98 0.92
C LYS A 20 -7.97 10.51 0.97
N GLU A 21 -7.99 11.19 -0.17
CA GLU A 21 -8.19 12.64 -0.24
C GLU A 21 -9.57 13.08 0.26
N ARG A 22 -10.61 12.27 0.02
CA ARG A 22 -11.95 12.52 0.56
C ARG A 22 -11.96 12.40 2.08
N LEU A 23 -11.39 11.31 2.61
CA LEU A 23 -11.28 11.07 4.04
C LEU A 23 -10.46 12.16 4.75
N LEU A 24 -9.37 12.62 4.12
CA LEU A 24 -8.56 13.73 4.61
C LEU A 24 -9.42 14.99 4.80
N LYS A 25 -10.18 15.38 3.77
CA LYS A 25 -11.05 16.56 3.83
C LYS A 25 -12.14 16.44 4.89
N GLU A 26 -12.69 15.24 5.07
CA GLU A 26 -13.72 14.99 6.09
C GLU A 26 -13.14 15.16 7.50
N ILE A 27 -12.00 14.53 7.79
CA ILE A 27 -11.36 14.64 9.10
C ILE A 27 -10.85 16.08 9.34
N GLU A 28 -10.33 16.76 8.32
CA GLU A 28 -9.95 18.18 8.40
C GLU A 28 -11.17 19.05 8.74
N ALA A 29 -12.32 18.82 8.11
CA ALA A 29 -13.56 19.52 8.40
C ALA A 29 -14.04 19.28 9.84
N GLU A 30 -13.98 18.04 10.31
CA GLU A 30 -14.29 17.71 11.70
C GLU A 30 -13.31 18.37 12.68
N SER A 31 -12.03 18.44 12.34
CA SER A 31 -10.97 18.99 13.20
C SER A 31 -11.12 20.49 13.47
N MET A 32 -11.83 21.21 12.60
CA MET A 32 -12.21 22.61 12.80
C MET A 32 -13.31 22.79 13.87
N GLY A 33 -14.04 21.72 14.20
CA GLY A 33 -15.07 21.74 15.23
C GLY A 33 -14.50 21.58 16.64
N SER A 34 -14.98 22.39 17.59
CA SER A 34 -14.58 22.29 19.00
C SER A 34 -14.92 20.94 19.66
N SER A 35 -15.84 20.17 19.07
CA SER A 35 -16.22 18.83 19.55
C SER A 35 -15.17 17.75 19.24
N PHE A 36 -14.37 17.93 18.20
CA PHE A 36 -13.33 16.98 17.80
C PHE A 36 -12.23 16.86 18.87
N TRP A 37 -11.85 18.00 19.44
CA TRP A 37 -10.81 18.10 20.46
C TRP A 37 -11.27 17.71 21.88
N LYS A 38 -12.56 17.42 22.08
CA LYS A 38 -13.08 16.95 23.38
C LYS A 38 -12.57 15.55 23.74
N ASP A 39 -12.28 14.73 22.74
CA ASP A 39 -11.69 13.39 22.91
C ASP A 39 -10.26 13.41 22.37
N SER A 40 -9.32 13.76 23.24
CA SER A 40 -7.91 13.95 22.88
C SER A 40 -7.26 12.68 22.31
N GLN A 41 -7.70 11.50 22.75
CA GLN A 41 -7.19 10.23 22.26
C GLN A 41 -7.68 9.93 20.84
N LYS A 42 -8.98 10.11 20.56
CA LYS A 42 -9.51 9.95 19.19
C LYS A 42 -8.97 11.01 18.24
N ALA A 43 -8.80 12.26 18.70
CA ALA A 43 -8.20 13.33 17.91
C ALA A 43 -6.76 12.98 17.52
N ALA A 44 -5.95 12.47 18.45
CA ALA A 44 -4.58 12.04 18.17
C ALA A 44 -4.52 10.89 17.16
N GLU A 45 -5.42 9.89 17.28
CA GLU A 45 -5.49 8.77 16.33
C GLU A 45 -5.88 9.25 14.92
N LYS A 46 -6.88 10.12 14.81
CA LYS A 46 -7.31 10.71 13.53
C LYS A 46 -6.23 11.59 12.90
N MET A 47 -5.48 12.37 13.70
CA MET A 47 -4.34 13.15 13.20
C MET A 47 -3.19 12.26 12.71
N LYS A 48 -2.95 11.13 13.37
CA LYS A 48 -1.97 10.14 12.89
C LYS A 48 -2.41 9.51 11.57
N GLN A 49 -3.70 9.24 11.39
CA GLN A 49 -4.26 8.77 10.12
C GLN A 49 -4.10 9.82 9.00
N ILE A 50 -4.36 11.10 9.29
CA ILE A 50 -4.11 12.20 8.36
C ILE A 50 -2.65 12.22 7.91
N ALA A 51 -1.70 12.18 8.84
CA ALA A 51 -0.28 12.21 8.52
C ALA A 51 0.15 11.00 7.66
N ALA A 52 -0.40 9.82 7.93
CA ALA A 52 -0.15 8.63 7.13
C ALA A 52 -0.70 8.78 5.69
N ILE A 53 -1.95 9.24 5.55
CA ILE A 53 -2.59 9.49 4.27
C ILE A 53 -1.83 10.52 3.45
N GLN A 54 -1.45 11.66 4.05
CA GLN A 54 -0.67 12.71 3.38
C GLN A 54 0.66 12.15 2.85
N LYS A 55 1.37 11.37 3.68
CA LYS A 55 2.62 10.73 3.27
C LYS A 55 2.45 9.78 2.08
N GLU A 56 1.37 9.00 2.03
CA GLU A 56 1.08 8.10 0.91
C GLU A 56 0.77 8.86 -0.38
N ILE A 57 0.01 9.96 -0.29
CA ILE A 57 -0.29 10.84 -1.42
C ILE A 57 1.00 11.48 -1.95
N GLU A 58 1.85 11.99 -1.06
CA GLU A 58 3.15 12.56 -1.43
C GLU A 58 4.08 11.53 -2.06
N SER A 59 4.12 10.32 -1.52
CA SER A 59 4.93 9.22 -2.07
C SER A 59 4.48 8.87 -3.49
N THR A 60 3.18 8.82 -3.72
CA THR A 60 2.60 8.60 -5.05
C THR A 60 3.01 9.69 -6.05
N LYS A 61 2.92 10.96 -5.64
CA LYS A 61 3.34 12.10 -6.48
C LYS A 61 4.83 12.04 -6.80
N LYS A 62 5.67 11.76 -5.80
CA LYS A 62 7.12 11.62 -5.95
C LYS A 62 7.47 10.51 -6.95
N LEU A 63 6.81 9.35 -6.85
CA LEU A 63 7.02 8.24 -7.78
C LEU A 63 6.74 8.65 -9.23
N ARG A 64 5.63 9.35 -9.47
CA ARG A 64 5.26 9.85 -10.79
C ARG A 64 6.27 10.88 -11.30
N GLU A 65 6.69 11.79 -10.44
CA GLU A 65 7.70 12.80 -10.77
C GLU A 65 9.04 12.17 -11.17
N LEU A 66 9.52 11.17 -10.42
CA LEU A 66 10.77 10.45 -10.74
C LEU A 66 10.69 9.77 -12.11
N PHE A 67 9.54 9.15 -12.41
CA PHE A 67 9.28 8.53 -13.71
C PHE A 67 9.27 9.56 -14.84
N ASP A 68 8.55 10.67 -14.68
CA ASP A 68 8.43 11.74 -15.68
C ASP A 68 9.77 12.46 -15.93
N GLN A 69 10.64 12.54 -14.91
CA GLN A 69 12.01 13.06 -15.04
C GLN A 69 12.98 12.08 -15.73
N GLY A 70 12.55 10.87 -16.07
CA GLY A 70 13.39 9.83 -16.66
C GLY A 70 14.39 9.20 -15.68
N LYS A 71 14.25 9.43 -14.37
CA LYS A 71 15.07 8.82 -13.32
C LYS A 71 14.58 7.41 -13.01
N LEU A 72 14.68 6.52 -14.00
CA LEU A 72 14.04 5.21 -13.95
C LEU A 72 14.56 4.33 -12.81
N ASP A 73 15.87 4.33 -12.53
CA ASP A 73 16.44 3.52 -11.44
C ASP A 73 15.96 3.98 -10.06
N GLU A 74 15.80 5.29 -9.85
CA GLU A 74 15.25 5.84 -8.60
C GLU A 74 13.76 5.52 -8.48
N ALA A 75 13.00 5.64 -9.57
CA ALA A 75 11.58 5.29 -9.60
C ALA A 75 11.37 3.79 -9.33
N GLU A 76 12.21 2.93 -9.92
CA GLU A 76 12.24 1.47 -9.73
C GLU A 76 12.53 1.10 -8.27
N GLY A 77 13.55 1.71 -7.66
CA GLY A 77 13.86 1.49 -6.25
C GLY A 77 12.72 1.94 -5.33
N PHE A 78 12.13 3.10 -5.62
CA PHE A 78 11.06 3.67 -4.81
C PHE A 78 9.75 2.86 -4.90
N ILE A 79 9.37 2.42 -6.10
CA ILE A 79 8.18 1.59 -6.27
C ILE A 79 8.35 0.22 -5.60
N ASN A 80 9.54 -0.39 -5.64
CA ASN A 80 9.80 -1.66 -4.96
C ASN A 80 9.57 -1.57 -3.44
N GLU A 81 10.00 -0.47 -2.81
CA GLU A 81 9.75 -0.22 -1.40
C GLU A 81 8.25 -0.06 -1.11
N MET A 82 7.56 0.74 -1.93
CA MET A 82 6.10 0.93 -1.80
C MET A 82 5.33 -0.37 -2.00
N GLU A 83 5.66 -1.17 -3.01
CA GLU A 83 5.04 -2.47 -3.28
C GLU A 83 5.23 -3.43 -2.11
N THR A 84 6.43 -3.46 -1.52
CA THR A 84 6.71 -4.28 -0.33
C THR A 84 5.79 -3.90 0.82
N LEU A 85 5.68 -2.60 1.12
CA LEU A 85 4.81 -2.11 2.20
C LEU A 85 3.32 -2.40 1.94
N LEU A 86 2.88 -2.32 0.69
CA LEU A 86 1.48 -2.54 0.31
C LEU A 86 1.12 -4.03 0.23
N TYR A 87 2.00 -4.88 -0.29
CA TYR A 87 1.74 -6.33 -0.39
C TYR A 87 1.92 -7.05 0.95
N PHE A 88 2.83 -6.57 1.81
CA PHE A 88 3.17 -7.21 3.10
C PHE A 88 2.62 -6.47 4.33
N SER A 89 1.40 -5.93 4.23
CA SER A 89 0.74 -5.20 5.32
C SER A 89 -0.15 -6.09 6.21
N GLY A 90 -0.25 -7.38 5.91
CA GLY A 90 -1.02 -8.36 6.67
C GLY A 90 -0.39 -8.69 8.02
N VAL A 91 -1.23 -9.15 8.96
CA VAL A 91 -0.84 -9.42 10.37
C VAL A 91 0.30 -10.44 10.47
N TYR A 92 0.38 -11.38 9.52
CA TYR A 92 1.33 -12.50 9.55
C TYR A 92 2.44 -12.39 8.51
N ASP A 93 2.49 -11.32 7.71
CA ASP A 93 3.40 -11.23 6.55
C ASP A 93 4.89 -11.14 6.97
N LYS A 94 5.16 -10.79 8.23
CA LYS A 94 6.51 -10.77 8.81
C LYS A 94 7.01 -12.15 9.28
N SER A 95 6.14 -13.15 9.34
CA SER A 95 6.44 -14.47 9.87
C SER A 95 6.88 -15.43 8.76
N SER A 96 7.68 -16.43 9.12
CA SER A 96 8.03 -17.50 8.18
C SER A 96 6.77 -18.22 7.70
N ALA A 97 6.68 -18.47 6.39
CA ALA A 97 5.60 -19.27 5.82
C ALA A 97 5.84 -20.76 6.12
N LEU A 98 4.82 -21.43 6.66
CA LEU A 98 4.76 -22.89 6.69
C LEU A 98 4.03 -23.34 5.41
N VAL A 99 4.78 -23.93 4.48
CA VAL A 99 4.23 -24.43 3.22
C VAL A 99 4.20 -25.96 3.29
N SER A 100 3.04 -26.54 3.02
CA SER A 100 2.85 -27.98 2.94
C SER A 100 2.18 -28.32 1.61
N ILE A 101 2.82 -29.17 0.82
CA ILE A 101 2.35 -29.60 -0.49
C ILE A 101 1.80 -31.02 -0.33
N HIS A 102 0.58 -31.24 -0.78
CA HIS A 102 -0.11 -32.53 -0.71
C HIS A 102 -0.56 -32.96 -2.10
N ALA A 103 -0.26 -34.20 -2.49
CA ALA A 103 -0.77 -34.79 -3.72
C ALA A 103 -2.30 -34.84 -3.71
N GLY A 104 -2.90 -34.26 -4.75
CA GLY A 104 -4.35 -34.32 -4.98
C GLY A 104 -4.81 -35.66 -5.56
N GLN A 105 -6.04 -35.72 -6.07
CA GLN A 105 -6.47 -36.87 -6.86
C GLN A 105 -5.77 -36.88 -8.23
N GLY A 106 -5.20 -38.02 -8.58
CA GLY A 106 -4.42 -38.23 -9.81
C GLY A 106 -3.42 -39.39 -9.69
N GLY A 107 -3.32 -40.01 -8.51
CA GLY A 107 -2.46 -41.18 -8.31
C GLY A 107 -0.99 -40.82 -8.47
N VAL A 108 -0.26 -41.63 -9.23
CA VAL A 108 1.20 -41.49 -9.40
C VAL A 108 1.55 -40.18 -10.11
N GLU A 109 0.76 -39.73 -11.09
CA GLU A 109 1.02 -38.49 -11.82
C GLU A 109 0.87 -37.24 -10.92
N ALA A 110 -0.11 -37.26 -10.01
CA ALA A 110 -0.26 -36.21 -9.00
C ALA A 110 0.87 -36.24 -7.97
N MET A 111 1.39 -37.42 -7.62
CA MET A 111 2.55 -37.55 -6.72
C MET A 111 3.82 -37.01 -7.37
N ASP A 112 4.08 -37.34 -8.65
CA ASP A 112 5.26 -36.89 -9.41
C ASP A 112 5.28 -35.35 -9.56
N TRP A 113 4.11 -34.72 -9.69
CA TRP A 113 4.00 -33.25 -9.67
C TRP A 113 4.32 -32.64 -8.31
N THR A 114 3.96 -33.31 -7.21
CA THR A 114 4.14 -32.75 -5.86
C THR A 114 5.48 -33.08 -5.20
N GLN A 115 6.41 -33.72 -5.92
CA GLN A 115 7.76 -34.04 -5.42
C GLN A 115 8.68 -32.82 -5.33
#